data_AF-A0AAX2D6R5-F1
#
_entry.id   AF-A0AAX2D6R5-F1
#
_cell.length_a   1.000
_cell.length_b   1.000
_cell.length_c   1.000
_cell.angle_alpha   90.00
_cell.angle_beta   90.00
_cell.angle_gamma   90.00
#
_symmetry.space_group_name_H-M   'P 1'
#
loop_
_entity.id
_entity.type
_entity.pdbx_description
1 polymer ?
#
loop_
_entity_poly.entity_id
_entity_poly.type
_entity_poly.pdbx_seq_one_letter_code
_entity_poly.pdbx_strand_id
1 'polypeptide(L)'
;MVKDFDFSNEIECYVEVYHDDYSILGEGQLTFGGGSFICIQLDLNANFRAPQRKLPTLKAKTKEGRHFTLFNCEIDDRLLYAGFIVCGNVKAEISAFHVKYAELSNWFLHGQNIVGELGKSVSWKNPSPQLSITIKMADEDFSLKTETFSSLTKRGEDHVIHEHTRFIFERAEGVFSVDELREKIFELSTLLSLLTATPVSIANVWVGFGVGHPIPTYFPAFKKIDRDSSNGAYWISCLTQRHSLDDKWQSIFERFYTSHYRKTSWVRLAGMQRYEGFWEFKVLGYVSLLDEYVSTYAEIANQKVTKAENKKVKKFKEQIKLLKTPLDKAQIKDMESLVESIFVTSRELTFREKYDYAKSLTDENICKVINLTDDDFSLIKRIRDKIAHGSAPDLSDTSYQELHVIVEKITLLMTYWAHSDLGFSPSDFAIALKYTHNRLQFNPGLDKIHLDRITNSAEFIKVSENLFNRFASGQVSIVNACFIQSPEGKLAYSERHKDMYNAWINNQAKTSNYVIEAFGSESERVTAVNRLYLECGEKTIRLHMAYIIKDV
;
A
#
# COMPACT_ATOMS: atom_id res chain seq x y z
N MET A 1 5.67 16.42 31.20
CA MET A 1 5.63 15.47 30.07
C MET A 1 4.29 14.76 30.14
N VAL A 2 3.35 15.07 29.24
CA VAL A 2 2.08 14.32 29.18
C VAL A 2 2.47 12.89 28.83
N LYS A 3 2.23 11.94 29.74
CA LYS A 3 2.47 10.51 29.50
C LYS A 3 1.75 10.16 28.19
N ASP A 4 2.44 9.51 27.26
CA ASP A 4 1.79 8.86 26.11
C ASP A 4 0.71 7.94 26.69
N PHE A 5 -0.55 8.38 26.60
CA PHE A 5 -1.66 7.62 27.16
C PHE A 5 -1.99 6.54 26.14
N ASP A 6 -1.74 5.29 26.54
CA ASP A 6 -1.87 4.15 25.66
C ASP A 6 -3.32 3.65 25.65
N PHE A 7 -4.00 3.83 24.52
CA PHE A 7 -5.36 3.34 24.29
C PHE A 7 -5.38 1.93 23.68
N SER A 8 -4.24 1.21 23.68
CA SER A 8 -4.15 -0.17 23.18
C SER A 8 -5.00 -1.15 23.98
N ASN A 9 -5.24 -0.86 25.26
CA ASN A 9 -6.09 -1.64 26.15
C ASN A 9 -7.42 -0.92 26.40
N GLU A 10 -8.44 -1.71 26.72
CA GLU A 10 -9.70 -1.19 27.23
C GLU A 10 -9.50 -0.59 28.63
N ILE A 11 -10.19 0.52 28.86
CA ILE A 11 -10.15 1.32 30.08
C ILE A 11 -11.58 1.43 30.59
N GLU A 12 -11.75 1.03 31.84
CA GLU A 12 -13.01 1.10 32.55
C GLU A 12 -12.86 2.01 33.77
N CYS A 13 -13.78 2.95 33.94
CA CYS A 13 -13.85 3.76 35.14
C CYS A 13 -15.27 4.26 35.42
N TYR A 14 -15.58 4.43 36.70
CA TYR A 14 -16.87 4.98 37.12
C TYR A 14 -16.86 6.51 37.05
N VAL A 15 -17.90 7.10 36.47
CA VAL A 15 -17.98 8.54 36.20
C VAL A 15 -19.35 9.14 36.53
N GLU A 16 -19.33 10.40 36.95
CA GLU A 16 -20.48 11.30 36.98
C GLU A 16 -20.52 12.09 35.68
N VAL A 17 -21.66 12.10 34.99
CA VAL A 17 -21.88 12.76 33.70
C VAL A 17 -22.68 14.04 33.90
N TYR A 18 -22.24 15.13 33.28
CA TYR A 18 -22.86 16.45 33.39
C TYR A 18 -22.79 17.22 32.07
N HIS A 19 -23.74 18.14 31.86
CA HIS A 19 -23.70 19.13 30.79
C HIS A 19 -22.89 20.36 31.23
N ASP A 20 -22.41 21.19 30.29
CA ASP A 20 -21.60 22.39 30.60
C ASP A 20 -22.30 23.40 31.53
N ASP A 21 -23.63 23.34 31.61
CA ASP A 21 -24.48 24.11 32.54
C ASP A 21 -24.58 23.49 33.96
N TYR A 22 -23.67 22.57 34.30
CA TYR A 22 -23.49 21.92 35.60
C TYR A 22 -24.66 21.09 36.15
N SER A 23 -25.69 20.80 35.35
CA SER A 23 -26.68 19.80 35.73
C SER A 23 -26.09 18.40 35.59
N ILE A 24 -26.06 17.66 36.71
CA ILE A 24 -25.71 16.24 36.71
C ILE A 24 -26.80 15.50 35.95
N LEU A 25 -26.40 14.79 34.90
CA LEU A 25 -27.29 13.98 34.09
C LEU A 25 -27.39 12.56 34.63
N GLY A 26 -26.31 12.00 35.19
CA GLY A 26 -26.34 10.66 35.77
C GLY A 26 -24.95 10.17 36.13
N GLU A 27 -24.87 8.91 36.55
CA GLU A 27 -23.63 8.23 36.91
C GLU A 27 -23.62 6.80 36.33
N GLY A 28 -22.43 6.25 36.10
CA GLY A 28 -22.28 4.93 35.51
C GLY A 28 -20.83 4.54 35.17
N GLN A 29 -20.68 3.39 34.52
CA GLN A 29 -19.38 2.84 34.09
C GLN A 29 -19.04 3.29 32.67
N LEU A 30 -17.97 4.08 32.53
CA LEU A 30 -17.37 4.49 31.26
C LEU A 30 -16.36 3.44 30.78
N THR A 31 -16.51 3.00 29.54
CA THR A 31 -15.62 2.04 28.85
C THR A 31 -15.15 2.63 27.52
N PHE A 32 -13.85 2.56 27.23
CA PHE A 32 -13.23 2.96 25.96
C PHE A 32 -11.80 2.41 25.83
N GLY A 33 -11.21 2.45 24.64
CA GLY A 33 -9.85 1.92 24.37
C GLY A 33 -9.90 0.51 23.78
N GLY A 34 -8.76 -0.05 23.39
CA GLY A 34 -8.70 -1.41 22.83
C GLY A 34 -9.47 -1.62 21.51
N GLY A 35 -9.93 -0.54 20.86
CA GLY A 35 -10.81 -0.59 19.70
C GLY A 35 -12.31 -0.67 20.04
N SER A 36 -12.69 -0.65 21.32
CA SER A 36 -14.09 -0.65 21.74
C SER A 36 -14.75 0.72 21.55
N PHE A 37 -16.08 0.70 21.42
CA PHE A 37 -16.89 1.91 21.38
C PHE A 37 -16.80 2.66 22.71
N ILE A 38 -16.86 3.99 22.66
CA ILE A 38 -16.92 4.81 23.87
C ILE A 38 -18.35 4.73 24.38
N CYS A 39 -18.53 4.10 25.54
CA CYS A 39 -19.84 3.84 26.11
C CYS A 39 -19.86 4.13 27.60
N ILE A 40 -20.93 4.76 28.08
CA ILE A 40 -21.27 4.84 29.49
C ILE A 40 -22.53 4.03 29.72
N GLN A 41 -22.42 3.00 30.55
CA GLN A 41 -23.56 2.27 31.06
C GLN A 41 -24.06 2.94 32.34
N LEU A 42 -25.24 3.56 32.27
CA LEU A 42 -25.84 4.31 33.36
C LEU A 42 -26.46 3.38 34.42
N ASP A 43 -26.37 3.79 35.68
CA ASP A 43 -26.91 3.05 36.82
C ASP A 43 -28.44 2.97 36.82
N LEU A 44 -28.98 1.87 37.35
CA LEU A 44 -30.42 1.58 37.46
C LEU A 44 -31.24 2.68 38.16
N ASN A 45 -30.62 3.39 39.09
CA ASN A 45 -31.26 4.41 39.93
C ASN A 45 -30.91 5.84 39.49
N ALA A 46 -30.11 6.02 38.42
CA ALA A 46 -29.78 7.33 37.92
C ALA A 46 -31.01 7.96 37.25
N ASN A 47 -31.48 9.08 37.79
CA ASN A 47 -32.54 9.90 37.17
C ASN A 47 -31.95 10.63 35.95
N PHE A 48 -31.74 9.91 34.85
CA PHE A 48 -31.18 10.48 33.65
C PHE A 48 -32.20 11.38 32.93
N ARG A 49 -31.90 12.67 32.88
CA ARG A 49 -32.75 13.69 32.23
C ARG A 49 -31.94 14.42 31.16
N ALA A 50 -31.74 13.79 30.01
CA ALA A 50 -31.23 14.50 28.85
C ALA A 50 -32.34 15.30 28.15
N PRO A 51 -32.07 16.54 27.73
CA PRO A 51 -33.04 17.36 27.00
C PRO A 51 -33.31 16.83 25.58
N GLN A 52 -32.35 16.09 24.99
CA GLN A 52 -32.42 15.53 23.64
C GLN A 52 -31.66 14.21 23.57
N ARG A 53 -32.02 13.36 22.60
CA ARG A 53 -31.35 12.06 22.35
C ARG A 53 -29.90 12.22 21.88
N LYS A 54 -29.61 13.29 21.13
CA LYS A 54 -28.27 13.62 20.63
C LYS A 54 -27.80 14.88 21.30
N LEU A 55 -26.58 14.84 21.83
CA LEU A 55 -25.95 15.96 22.51
C LEU A 55 -24.56 16.18 21.91
N PRO A 56 -24.20 17.42 21.53
CA PRO A 56 -22.93 17.69 20.86
C PRO A 56 -21.74 17.41 21.79
N THR A 57 -21.86 17.77 23.07
CA THR A 57 -20.79 17.63 24.05
C THR A 57 -21.35 17.26 25.42
N LEU A 58 -20.67 16.36 26.12
CA LEU A 58 -20.90 16.02 27.52
C LEU A 58 -19.59 15.97 28.28
N LYS A 59 -19.66 16.11 29.60
CA LYS A 59 -18.49 16.01 30.47
C LYS A 59 -18.68 14.90 31.47
N ALA A 60 -17.59 14.24 31.79
CA ALA A 60 -17.56 13.16 32.77
C ALA A 60 -16.42 13.38 33.77
N LYS A 61 -16.67 13.06 35.04
CA LYS A 61 -15.69 13.19 36.12
C LYS A 61 -15.65 11.92 36.96
N THR A 62 -14.44 11.41 37.21
CA THR A 62 -14.21 10.29 38.13
C THR A 62 -14.16 10.76 39.57
N LYS A 63 -14.35 9.84 40.52
CA LYS A 63 -14.15 10.11 41.97
C LYS A 63 -12.73 10.61 42.29
N GLU A 64 -11.73 10.17 41.51
CA GLU A 64 -10.33 10.62 41.62
C GLU A 64 -10.08 12.02 41.04
N GLY A 65 -11.10 12.68 40.49
CA GLY A 65 -10.98 14.02 39.91
C GLY A 65 -10.45 14.06 38.49
N ARG A 66 -10.30 12.92 37.80
CA ARG A 66 -10.01 12.91 36.35
C ARG A 66 -11.23 13.36 35.57
N HIS A 67 -11.02 14.21 34.59
CA HIS A 67 -12.06 14.78 33.74
C HIS A 67 -11.96 14.23 32.31
N PHE A 68 -13.12 14.03 31.70
CA PHE A 68 -13.26 13.66 30.30
C PHE A 68 -14.26 14.60 29.62
N THR A 69 -14.01 14.91 28.36
CA THR A 69 -14.97 15.59 27.48
C THR A 69 -15.36 14.63 26.36
N LEU A 70 -16.64 14.36 26.24
CA LEU A 70 -17.24 13.46 25.28
C LEU A 70 -17.90 14.28 24.17
N PHE A 71 -17.68 13.91 22.92
CA PHE A 71 -18.26 14.61 21.77
C PHE A 71 -19.12 13.68 20.92
N ASN A 72 -20.10 14.26 20.23
CA ASN A 72 -21.08 13.56 19.39
C ASN A 72 -21.75 12.42 20.18
N CYS A 73 -22.40 12.80 21.28
CA CYS A 73 -23.02 11.87 22.20
C CYS A 73 -24.43 11.49 21.73
N GLU A 74 -24.75 10.20 21.78
CA GLU A 74 -26.09 9.65 21.52
C GLU A 74 -26.52 8.76 22.67
N ILE A 75 -27.75 8.95 23.12
CA ILE A 75 -28.35 8.19 24.21
C ILE A 75 -29.32 7.17 23.62
N ASP A 76 -29.22 5.94 24.08
CA ASP A 76 -30.17 4.86 23.81
C ASP A 76 -30.44 4.07 25.09
N ASP A 77 -31.65 4.24 25.64
CA ASP A 77 -32.05 3.70 26.95
C ASP A 77 -31.05 4.04 28.07
N ARG A 78 -30.27 3.07 28.55
CA ARG A 78 -29.26 3.22 29.62
C ARG A 78 -27.84 3.33 29.11
N LEU A 79 -27.66 3.44 27.80
CA LEU A 79 -26.36 3.50 27.16
C LEU A 79 -26.17 4.89 26.56
N LEU A 80 -25.07 5.53 26.93
CA LEU A 80 -24.61 6.77 26.34
C LEU A 80 -23.38 6.44 25.51
N TYR A 81 -23.50 6.60 24.20
CA TYR A 81 -22.40 6.43 23.27
C TYR A 81 -21.79 7.78 22.93
N ALA A 82 -20.48 7.84 22.78
CA ALA A 82 -19.79 9.01 22.27
C ALA A 82 -18.99 8.64 21.01
N GLY A 83 -18.95 9.55 20.05
CA GLY A 83 -18.04 9.40 18.91
C GLY A 83 -16.58 9.56 19.32
N PHE A 84 -16.32 10.40 20.33
CA PHE A 84 -14.99 10.81 20.74
C PHE A 84 -14.90 11.08 22.23
N ILE A 85 -13.72 10.85 22.79
CA ILE A 85 -13.38 11.20 24.18
C ILE A 85 -12.03 11.90 24.23
N VAL A 86 -11.97 13.04 24.91
CA VAL A 86 -10.75 13.75 25.24
C VAL A 86 -10.49 13.59 26.73
N CYS A 87 -9.28 13.16 27.11
CA CYS A 87 -8.86 12.93 28.48
C CYS A 87 -8.53 14.25 29.21
N GLY A 88 -9.49 15.17 29.25
CA GLY A 88 -9.40 16.45 29.93
C GLY A 88 -10.73 17.22 29.91
N ASN A 89 -10.78 18.32 30.65
CA ASN A 89 -11.91 19.26 30.62
C ASN A 89 -11.67 20.32 29.55
N VAL A 90 -12.34 20.19 28.42
CA VAL A 90 -12.15 21.05 27.26
C VAL A 90 -13.34 22.01 27.14
N LYS A 91 -13.06 23.29 26.88
CA LYS A 91 -14.04 24.32 26.52
C LYS A 91 -13.65 25.13 25.28
N ALA A 92 -12.45 24.89 24.76
CA ALA A 92 -11.87 25.64 23.65
C ALA A 92 -11.98 24.82 22.36
N GLU A 93 -11.92 25.52 21.23
CA GLU A 93 -12.00 24.93 19.90
C GLU A 93 -10.67 24.29 19.48
N ILE A 94 -10.73 23.24 18.68
CA ILE A 94 -9.54 22.46 18.28
C ILE A 94 -8.77 23.24 17.22
N SER A 95 -7.63 23.82 17.59
CA SER A 95 -6.78 24.59 16.66
C SER A 95 -5.80 23.73 15.89
N ALA A 96 -5.41 22.59 16.47
CA ALA A 96 -4.42 21.67 15.90
C ALA A 96 -4.64 20.26 16.44
N PHE A 97 -4.13 19.27 15.73
CA PHE A 97 -4.08 17.91 16.25
C PHE A 97 -2.87 17.14 15.76
N HIS A 98 -2.45 16.19 16.60
CA HIS A 98 -1.24 15.42 16.44
C HIS A 98 -1.64 13.95 16.35
N VAL A 99 -1.10 13.24 15.38
CA VAL A 99 -1.30 11.80 15.25
C VAL A 99 0.03 11.08 15.15
N LYS A 100 0.14 9.98 15.89
CA LYS A 100 1.22 9.00 15.78
C LYS A 100 0.63 7.75 15.18
N TYR A 101 1.27 7.23 14.13
CA TYR A 101 0.91 5.96 13.53
C TYR A 101 1.83 4.85 14.03
N ALA A 102 1.27 3.66 14.23
CA ALA A 102 2.00 2.47 14.63
C ALA A 102 3.05 2.10 13.58
N GLU A 103 4.27 1.75 14.02
CA GLU A 103 5.42 1.32 13.20
C GLU A 103 5.93 2.35 12.17
N LEU A 104 5.18 3.42 11.88
CA LEU A 104 5.53 4.37 10.83
C LEU A 104 6.81 5.15 11.15
N SER A 105 7.12 5.39 12.42
CA SER A 105 8.40 6.00 12.82
C SER A 105 9.59 5.20 12.32
N ASN A 106 9.49 3.86 12.27
CA ASN A 106 10.54 2.99 11.77
C ASN A 106 10.82 3.22 10.28
N TRP A 107 9.75 3.45 9.50
CA TRP A 107 9.85 3.79 8.08
C TRP A 107 10.28 5.24 7.84
N PHE A 108 9.74 6.17 8.62
CA PHE A 108 9.96 7.60 8.44
C PHE A 108 11.37 8.03 8.85
N LEU A 109 11.89 7.47 9.95
CA LEU A 109 13.22 7.74 10.48
C LEU A 109 14.29 6.79 9.91
N HIS A 110 13.95 5.93 8.96
CA HIS A 110 14.92 5.00 8.38
C HIS A 110 16.10 5.75 7.75
N GLY A 111 17.32 5.30 8.05
CA GLY A 111 18.58 5.91 7.60
C GLY A 111 19.16 6.95 8.58
N GLN A 112 18.38 7.37 9.58
CA GLN A 112 18.90 8.15 10.72
C GLN A 112 19.63 7.21 11.68
N ASN A 113 20.82 7.61 12.13
CA ASN A 113 21.60 6.83 13.08
C ASN A 113 22.35 7.71 14.07
N ILE A 114 22.63 7.14 15.24
CA ILE A 114 23.37 7.81 16.30
C ILE A 114 24.87 7.74 15.98
N VAL A 115 25.57 8.86 16.20
CA VAL A 115 27.03 8.95 16.17
C VAL A 115 27.55 9.66 17.42
N GLY A 116 28.80 9.37 17.79
CA GLY A 116 29.47 9.96 18.94
C GLY A 116 29.91 8.92 19.97
N GLU A 117 30.39 9.41 21.11
CA GLU A 117 30.87 8.59 22.23
C GLU A 117 29.87 8.63 23.37
N LEU A 118 29.33 7.46 23.74
CA LEU A 118 28.44 7.30 24.89
C LEU A 118 29.12 7.87 26.16
N GLY A 119 28.41 8.75 26.88
CA GLY A 119 28.93 9.41 28.08
C GLY A 119 29.71 10.71 27.83
N LYS A 120 29.98 11.09 26.57
CA LYS A 120 30.56 12.40 26.21
C LYS A 120 29.61 13.25 25.38
N SER A 121 29.38 12.83 24.13
CA SER A 121 28.50 13.53 23.20
C SER A 121 27.93 12.56 22.19
N VAL A 122 26.64 12.71 21.94
CA VAL A 122 25.88 11.85 21.04
C VAL A 122 25.05 12.78 20.15
N SER A 123 25.06 12.55 18.84
CA SER A 123 24.28 13.33 17.88
C SER A 123 23.65 12.43 16.82
N TRP A 124 22.63 12.97 16.16
CA TRP A 124 21.98 12.31 15.04
C TRP A 124 22.71 12.61 13.75
N LYS A 125 23.11 11.55 13.03
CA LYS A 125 23.59 11.62 11.66
C LYS A 125 22.43 11.31 10.71
N ASN A 126 22.39 12.03 9.59
CA ASN A 126 21.34 11.95 8.57
C ASN A 126 19.92 12.11 9.17
N PRO A 127 19.65 13.19 9.93
CA PRO A 127 18.32 13.39 10.47
C PRO A 127 17.31 13.48 9.33
N SER A 128 16.18 12.81 9.52
CA SER A 128 15.10 12.84 8.54
C SER A 128 14.56 14.25 8.37
N PRO A 129 14.49 14.81 7.14
CA PRO A 129 13.87 16.12 6.93
C PRO A 129 12.42 16.13 7.44
N GLN A 130 12.01 17.24 8.04
CA GLN A 130 10.62 17.41 8.42
C GLN A 130 9.78 17.63 7.17
N LEU A 131 8.67 16.89 7.08
CA LEU A 131 7.60 17.20 6.15
C LEU A 131 6.95 18.51 6.59
N SER A 132 6.68 19.38 5.62
CA SER A 132 5.90 20.60 5.80
C SER A 132 5.15 20.86 4.51
N ILE A 133 3.85 20.65 4.52
CA ILE A 133 2.97 20.85 3.37
C ILE A 133 1.83 21.80 3.72
N THR A 134 1.30 22.45 2.70
CA THR A 134 0.10 23.30 2.82
C THR A 134 -0.93 22.86 1.77
N ILE A 135 -2.16 22.58 2.19
CA ILE A 135 -3.26 22.22 1.29
C ILE A 135 -4.26 23.36 1.29
N LYS A 136 -4.49 23.93 0.10
CA LYS A 136 -5.46 25.01 -0.15
C LYS A 136 -6.32 24.65 -1.36
N MET A 137 -7.52 24.18 -1.11
CA MET A 137 -8.57 23.88 -2.10
C MET A 137 -9.89 24.49 -1.63
N ALA A 138 -10.93 24.43 -2.47
CA ALA A 138 -12.23 25.08 -2.17
C ALA A 138 -12.87 24.60 -0.86
N ASP A 139 -12.65 23.34 -0.49
CA ASP A 139 -13.19 22.65 0.68
C ASP A 139 -12.11 22.22 1.69
N GLU A 140 -10.83 22.51 1.43
CA GLU A 140 -9.69 22.04 2.22
C GLU A 140 -8.71 23.19 2.47
N ASP A 141 -8.55 23.61 3.73
CA ASP A 141 -7.49 24.55 4.13
C ASP A 141 -6.84 24.07 5.42
N PHE A 142 -5.60 23.60 5.34
CA PHE A 142 -4.78 23.21 6.48
C PHE A 142 -3.31 23.04 6.08
N SER A 143 -2.41 23.07 7.06
CA SER A 143 -1.04 22.61 6.91
C SER A 143 -0.83 21.29 7.65
N LEU A 144 0.11 20.49 7.14
CA LEU A 144 0.56 19.27 7.80
C LEU A 144 2.08 19.32 7.91
N LYS A 145 2.59 19.05 9.10
CA LYS A 145 4.02 18.92 9.34
C LYS A 145 4.36 17.67 10.14
N THR A 146 5.63 17.28 10.13
CA THR A 146 6.12 16.20 11.00
C THR A 146 7.12 16.70 12.01
N GLU A 147 7.03 16.20 13.23
CA GLU A 147 8.00 16.45 14.30
C GLU A 147 8.52 15.12 14.85
N THR A 148 9.84 15.04 15.05
CA THR A 148 10.48 13.89 15.69
C THR A 148 10.63 14.16 17.17
N PHE A 149 10.03 13.29 17.99
CA PHE A 149 10.16 13.32 19.43
C PHE A 149 11.14 12.25 19.86
N SER A 150 12.14 12.64 20.64
CA SER A 150 13.10 11.72 21.24
C SER A 150 13.09 11.91 22.75
N SER A 151 13.13 10.81 23.50
CA SER A 151 13.24 10.82 24.96
C SER A 151 14.21 9.75 25.43
N LEU A 152 14.81 9.98 26.59
CA LEU A 152 15.79 9.07 27.19
C LEU A 152 15.20 8.49 28.47
N THR A 153 15.15 7.17 28.57
CA THR A 153 14.84 6.48 29.83
C THR A 153 16.02 5.63 30.25
N LYS A 154 16.24 5.50 31.56
CA LYS A 154 17.28 4.63 32.12
C LYS A 154 16.62 3.32 32.57
N ARG A 155 17.11 2.18 32.08
CA ARG A 155 16.70 0.83 32.50
C ARG A 155 17.91 0.09 33.07
N GLY A 156 18.08 0.13 34.39
CA GLY A 156 19.28 -0.42 35.03
C GLY A 156 20.53 0.39 34.64
N GLU A 157 21.51 -0.27 34.06
CA GLU A 157 22.71 0.39 33.50
C GLU A 157 22.49 0.92 32.07
N ASP A 158 21.45 0.43 31.38
CA ASP A 158 21.16 0.80 29.99
C ASP A 158 20.45 2.15 29.89
N HIS A 159 20.79 2.88 28.84
CA HIS A 159 20.05 4.06 28.40
C HIS A 159 19.25 3.70 27.15
N VAL A 160 17.93 3.84 27.23
CA VAL A 160 17.01 3.56 26.14
C VAL A 160 16.53 4.88 25.55
N ILE A 161 16.81 5.07 24.27
CA ILE A 161 16.28 6.20 23.50
C ILE A 161 14.97 5.75 22.87
N HIS A 162 13.90 6.49 23.15
CA HIS A 162 12.60 6.30 22.53
C HIS A 162 12.38 7.40 21.50
N GLU A 163 12.19 7.03 20.24
CA GLU A 163 11.91 7.97 19.16
C GLU A 163 10.59 7.67 18.46
N HIS A 164 9.86 8.73 18.11
CA HIS A 164 8.74 8.60 17.19
C HIS A 164 8.47 9.88 16.41
N THR A 165 7.83 9.71 15.26
CA THR A 165 7.31 10.81 14.45
C THR A 165 5.86 11.10 14.80
N ARG A 166 5.51 12.37 14.97
CA ARG A 166 4.13 12.85 15.02
C ARG A 166 3.82 13.67 13.78
N PHE A 167 2.64 13.46 13.20
CA PHE A 167 2.07 14.26 12.13
C PHE A 167 1.14 15.28 12.77
N ILE A 168 1.35 16.56 12.47
CA ILE A 168 0.68 17.68 13.11
C ILE A 168 -0.11 18.42 12.04
N PHE A 169 -1.42 18.47 12.21
CA PHE A 169 -2.33 19.25 11.39
C PHE A 169 -2.61 20.57 12.08
N GLU A 170 -2.51 21.66 11.34
CA GLU A 170 -2.75 23.02 11.82
C GLU A 170 -3.60 23.78 10.80
N ARG A 171 -4.40 24.72 11.29
CA ARG A 171 -5.10 25.71 10.45
C ARG A 171 -4.52 27.09 10.75
N ALA A 172 -4.25 27.86 9.70
CA ALA A 172 -3.81 29.25 9.86
C ALA A 172 -4.97 30.12 10.37
N GLU A 173 -6.18 29.86 9.88
CA GLU A 173 -7.42 30.51 10.28
C GLU A 173 -8.52 29.47 10.51
N GLY A 174 -9.32 29.65 11.57
CA GLY A 174 -10.40 28.74 11.93
C GLY A 174 -9.97 27.56 12.80
N VAL A 175 -10.88 26.60 12.95
CA VAL A 175 -10.75 25.47 13.88
C VAL A 175 -11.19 24.18 13.21
N PHE A 176 -10.74 23.04 13.75
CA PHE A 176 -11.20 21.73 13.33
C PHE A 176 -12.43 21.31 14.12
N SER A 177 -13.43 20.79 13.43
CA SER A 177 -14.46 19.98 14.05
C SER A 177 -13.91 18.61 14.44
N VAL A 178 -14.60 17.95 15.37
CA VAL A 178 -14.25 16.61 15.82
C VAL A 178 -14.43 15.57 14.71
N ASP A 179 -15.38 15.75 13.79
CA ASP A 179 -15.56 14.85 12.66
C ASP A 179 -14.47 15.05 11.58
N GLU A 180 -14.05 16.29 11.31
CA GLU A 180 -12.89 16.57 10.43
C GLU A 180 -11.62 15.92 10.97
N LEU A 181 -11.40 15.95 12.29
CA LEU A 181 -10.27 15.27 12.93
C LEU A 181 -10.24 13.78 12.56
N ARG A 182 -11.40 13.11 12.65
CA ARG A 182 -11.51 11.70 12.26
C ARG A 182 -11.13 11.51 10.81
N GLU A 183 -11.74 12.31 9.94
CA GLU A 183 -11.61 12.21 8.50
C GLU A 183 -10.15 12.38 8.08
N LYS A 184 -9.50 13.47 8.50
CA LYS A 184 -8.10 13.77 8.13
C LYS A 184 -7.11 12.73 8.63
N ILE A 185 -7.32 12.19 9.83
CA ILE A 185 -6.48 11.12 10.36
C ILE A 185 -6.64 9.84 9.52
N PHE A 186 -7.86 9.45 9.15
CA PHE A 186 -8.07 8.28 8.29
C PHE A 186 -7.62 8.50 6.85
N GLU A 187 -7.75 9.71 6.32
CA GLU A 187 -7.24 10.10 5.00
C GLU A 187 -5.71 9.98 4.95
N LEU A 188 -5.01 10.48 5.97
CA LEU A 188 -3.56 10.33 6.05
C LEU A 188 -3.15 8.86 6.26
N SER A 189 -3.85 8.11 7.12
CA SER A 189 -3.65 6.66 7.23
C SER A 189 -3.83 5.94 5.88
N THR A 190 -4.83 6.34 5.09
CA THR A 190 -5.09 5.81 3.76
C THR A 190 -3.91 6.11 2.84
N LEU A 191 -3.52 7.38 2.69
CA LEU A 191 -2.39 7.79 1.86
C LEU A 191 -1.11 7.03 2.22
N LEU A 192 -0.77 6.95 3.50
CA LEU A 192 0.42 6.24 3.97
C LEU A 192 0.34 4.73 3.71
N SER A 193 -0.87 4.14 3.77
CA SER A 193 -1.08 2.73 3.43
C SER A 193 -0.95 2.47 1.93
N LEU A 194 -1.32 3.42 1.07
CA LEU A 194 -1.09 3.34 -0.38
C LEU A 194 0.41 3.41 -0.68
N LEU A 195 1.14 4.36 -0.10
CA LEU A 195 2.58 4.54 -0.30
C LEU A 195 3.35 3.28 0.15
N THR A 196 3.10 2.82 1.37
CA THR A 196 3.80 1.65 1.94
C THR A 196 3.27 0.31 1.43
N ALA A 197 2.15 0.30 0.69
CA ALA A 197 1.38 -0.90 0.32
C ALA A 197 1.14 -1.86 1.50
N THR A 198 0.96 -1.27 2.69
CA THR A 198 0.90 -1.97 3.96
C THR A 198 -0.04 -1.18 4.88
N PRO A 199 -0.95 -1.81 5.64
CA PRO A 199 -1.91 -1.05 6.41
C PRO A 199 -1.26 -0.32 7.60
N VAL A 200 -1.56 0.99 7.71
CA VAL A 200 -1.01 1.92 8.71
C VAL A 200 -2.05 2.25 9.77
N SER A 201 -1.85 1.78 11.01
CA SER A 201 -2.81 1.95 12.12
C SER A 201 -2.51 3.17 12.98
N ILE A 202 -3.54 3.81 13.51
CA ILE A 202 -3.41 4.92 14.45
C ILE A 202 -2.91 4.36 15.78
N ALA A 203 -1.85 4.92 16.34
CA ALA A 203 -1.34 4.53 17.66
C ALA A 203 -1.84 5.50 18.74
N ASN A 204 -1.73 6.81 18.50
CA ASN A 204 -2.14 7.82 19.47
C ASN A 204 -2.59 9.08 18.74
N VAL A 205 -3.54 9.79 19.35
CA VAL A 205 -4.03 11.09 18.88
C VAL A 205 -4.02 12.07 20.04
N TRP A 206 -3.62 13.31 19.76
CA TRP A 206 -3.70 14.41 20.69
C TRP A 206 -4.32 15.63 20.01
N VAL A 207 -5.11 16.39 20.76
CA VAL A 207 -5.73 17.63 20.27
C VAL A 207 -5.16 18.83 21.01
N GLY A 208 -4.86 19.89 20.26
CA GLY A 208 -4.42 21.18 20.75
C GLY A 208 -5.54 22.21 20.69
N PHE A 209 -5.62 23.06 21.70
CA PHE A 209 -6.65 24.08 21.88
C PHE A 209 -6.05 25.49 21.97
N GLY A 210 -5.08 25.80 21.11
CA GLY A 210 -4.38 27.08 21.04
C GLY A 210 -3.22 27.23 22.04
N VAL A 211 -3.47 27.05 23.35
CA VAL A 211 -2.46 27.25 24.40
C VAL A 211 -2.39 26.05 25.34
N GLY A 212 -1.17 25.57 25.61
CA GLY A 212 -0.91 24.45 26.52
C GLY A 212 -0.46 23.17 25.80
N HIS A 213 -0.35 22.08 26.56
CA HIS A 213 0.04 20.79 26.00
C HIS A 213 -1.13 20.09 25.31
N PRO A 214 -0.91 19.45 24.15
CA PRO A 214 -1.92 18.63 23.50
C PRO A 214 -2.47 17.54 24.44
N ILE A 215 -3.78 17.35 24.42
CA ILE A 215 -4.50 16.45 25.32
C ILE A 215 -4.77 15.12 24.58
N PRO A 216 -4.53 13.95 25.21
CA PRO A 216 -4.83 12.66 24.59
C PRO A 216 -6.31 12.52 24.24
N THR A 217 -6.57 12.01 23.04
CA THR A 217 -7.91 11.82 22.47
C THR A 217 -8.05 10.41 21.95
N TYR A 218 -9.23 9.82 22.16
CA TYR A 218 -9.59 8.52 21.65
C TYR A 218 -10.89 8.56 20.85
N PHE A 219 -10.93 7.74 19.81
CA PHE A 219 -12.11 7.32 19.09
C PHE A 219 -11.87 5.89 18.59
N PRO A 220 -12.94 5.10 18.39
CA PRO A 220 -12.81 3.77 17.83
C PRO A 220 -12.12 3.82 16.47
N ALA A 221 -10.99 3.15 16.36
CA ALA A 221 -10.19 3.04 15.14
C ALA A 221 -9.84 1.58 14.90
N PHE A 222 -9.32 1.28 13.70
CA PHE A 222 -8.85 -0.07 13.40
C PHE A 222 -7.84 -0.53 14.44
N LYS A 223 -8.04 -1.75 14.95
CA LYS A 223 -7.10 -2.40 15.86
C LYS A 223 -5.69 -2.36 15.27
N LYS A 224 -4.72 -2.08 16.13
CA LYS A 224 -3.30 -2.19 15.78
C LYS A 224 -3.05 -3.62 15.27
N ILE A 225 -2.34 -3.72 14.15
CA ILE A 225 -1.92 -5.01 13.61
C ILE A 225 -0.69 -5.43 14.39
N ASP A 226 -0.80 -6.55 15.10
CA ASP A 226 0.34 -7.16 15.77
C ASP A 226 1.29 -7.70 14.70
N ARG A 227 2.45 -7.08 14.61
CA ARG A 227 3.57 -7.57 13.81
C ARG A 227 4.67 -7.89 14.80
N ASP A 228 5.43 -8.95 14.54
CA ASP A 228 6.70 -9.21 15.24
C ASP A 228 7.69 -8.09 14.91
N SER A 229 7.50 -6.93 15.54
CA SER A 229 8.27 -5.70 15.31
C SER A 229 9.52 -5.63 16.18
N SER A 230 9.90 -6.75 16.83
CA SER A 230 11.06 -6.84 17.72
C SER A 230 12.38 -6.42 17.06
N ASN A 231 12.45 -6.41 15.72
CA ASN A 231 13.69 -6.15 14.98
C ASN A 231 13.73 -4.78 14.26
N GLY A 232 12.72 -3.91 14.37
CA GLY A 232 12.77 -2.59 13.74
C GLY A 232 12.99 -2.63 12.22
N ALA A 233 12.43 -3.64 11.55
CA ALA A 233 12.60 -3.88 10.12
C ALA A 233 11.34 -3.56 9.28
N TYR A 234 10.39 -2.80 9.85
CA TYR A 234 9.14 -2.47 9.17
C TYR A 234 9.38 -1.76 7.83
N TRP A 235 10.35 -0.84 7.77
CA TRP A 235 10.72 -0.10 6.56
C TRP A 235 11.04 -1.00 5.35
N ILE A 236 11.56 -2.21 5.59
CA ILE A 236 11.90 -3.18 4.54
C ILE A 236 10.63 -3.71 3.87
N SER A 237 9.54 -3.83 4.63
CA SER A 237 8.25 -4.32 4.14
C SER A 237 7.43 -3.25 3.41
N CYS A 238 7.85 -1.98 3.47
CA CYS A 238 7.19 -0.88 2.79
C CYS A 238 7.56 -0.87 1.29
N LEU A 239 6.56 -0.72 0.42
CA LEU A 239 6.78 -0.63 -1.03
C LEU A 239 7.63 0.60 -1.39
N THR A 240 7.16 1.80 -1.05
CA THR A 240 7.98 3.02 -1.21
C THR A 240 8.89 3.23 -0.01
N GLN A 241 10.13 3.61 -0.26
CA GLN A 241 11.03 4.09 0.78
C GLN A 241 10.79 5.57 1.03
N ARG A 242 10.92 6.03 2.28
CA ARG A 242 10.64 7.43 2.60
C ARG A 242 11.54 8.41 1.83
N HIS A 243 12.83 8.08 1.66
CA HIS A 243 13.81 8.98 1.04
C HIS A 243 13.51 9.25 -0.44
N SER A 244 12.79 8.34 -1.12
CA SER A 244 12.37 8.56 -2.51
C SER A 244 11.20 9.56 -2.64
N LEU A 245 10.71 10.10 -1.52
CA LEU A 245 9.56 11.00 -1.45
C LEU A 245 9.92 12.41 -0.97
N ASP A 246 11.17 12.67 -0.57
CA ASP A 246 11.54 13.89 0.18
C ASP A 246 11.26 15.19 -0.57
N ASP A 247 11.38 15.19 -1.89
CA ASP A 247 11.06 16.30 -2.78
C ASP A 247 9.64 16.22 -3.38
N LYS A 248 8.89 15.16 -3.08
CA LYS A 248 7.57 14.86 -3.68
C LYS A 248 6.40 15.04 -2.71
N TRP A 249 6.63 15.29 -1.42
CA TRP A 249 5.55 15.33 -0.42
C TRP A 249 4.42 16.30 -0.76
N GLN A 250 4.73 17.55 -1.11
CA GLN A 250 3.72 18.54 -1.46
C GLN A 250 2.85 18.06 -2.64
N SER A 251 3.47 17.61 -3.73
CA SER A 251 2.75 17.17 -4.94
C SER A 251 1.95 15.89 -4.73
N ILE A 252 2.45 14.94 -3.93
CA ILE A 252 1.73 13.72 -3.55
C ILE A 252 0.44 14.08 -2.81
N PHE A 253 0.50 14.99 -1.84
CA PHE A 253 -0.67 15.38 -1.07
C PHE A 253 -1.66 16.19 -1.92
N GLU A 254 -1.20 17.15 -2.73
CA GLU A 254 -2.07 17.87 -3.66
C GLU A 254 -2.82 16.92 -4.60
N ARG A 255 -2.12 15.92 -5.16
CA ARG A 255 -2.74 14.89 -6.01
C ARG A 255 -3.72 14.01 -5.24
N PHE A 256 -3.38 13.59 -4.02
CA PHE A 256 -4.28 12.81 -3.18
C PHE A 256 -5.58 13.57 -2.88
N TYR A 257 -5.50 14.84 -2.48
CA TYR A 257 -6.67 15.64 -2.12
C TYR A 257 -7.55 16.02 -3.32
N THR A 258 -6.95 16.15 -4.53
CA THR A 258 -7.68 16.37 -5.79
C THR A 258 -8.24 15.10 -6.43
N SER A 259 -7.80 13.91 -6.00
CA SER A 259 -8.20 12.65 -6.61
C SER A 259 -9.68 12.33 -6.42
N HIS A 260 -10.37 11.98 -7.52
CA HIS A 260 -11.74 11.45 -7.49
C HIS A 260 -11.86 10.10 -6.77
N TYR A 261 -10.74 9.38 -6.61
CA TYR A 261 -10.68 8.06 -6.00
C TYR A 261 -10.41 8.11 -4.49
N ARG A 262 -10.01 9.29 -3.96
CA ARG A 262 -9.60 9.51 -2.57
C ARG A 262 -10.57 8.88 -1.57
N LYS A 263 -11.86 9.25 -1.66
CA LYS A 263 -12.89 8.89 -0.67
C LYS A 263 -13.57 7.54 -0.94
N THR A 264 -13.28 6.89 -2.07
CA THR A 264 -13.92 5.65 -2.50
C THR A 264 -12.88 4.53 -2.67
N SER A 265 -12.26 4.44 -3.85
CA SER A 265 -11.36 3.35 -4.22
C SER A 265 -10.12 3.28 -3.33
N TRP A 266 -9.53 4.41 -2.95
CA TRP A 266 -8.30 4.43 -2.16
C TRP A 266 -8.53 4.05 -0.70
N VAL A 267 -9.62 4.52 -0.08
CA VAL A 267 -10.04 4.06 1.25
C VAL A 267 -10.32 2.56 1.25
N ARG A 268 -11.03 2.05 0.23
CA ARG A 268 -11.31 0.61 0.08
C ARG A 268 -10.04 -0.20 -0.14
N LEU A 269 -9.09 0.27 -0.96
CA LEU A 269 -7.81 -0.40 -1.19
C LEU A 269 -7.00 -0.52 0.10
N ALA A 270 -6.85 0.59 0.85
CA ALA A 270 -6.18 0.59 2.15
C ALA A 270 -6.88 -0.32 3.17
N GLY A 271 -8.22 -0.34 3.16
CA GLY A 271 -9.02 -1.26 3.97
C GLY A 271 -8.78 -2.74 3.62
N MET A 272 -8.77 -3.08 2.32
CA MET A 272 -8.56 -4.46 1.85
C MET A 272 -7.19 -5.01 2.21
N GLN A 273 -6.17 -4.15 2.37
CA GLN A 273 -4.86 -4.57 2.86
C GLN A 273 -4.88 -5.11 4.30
N ARG A 274 -5.94 -4.81 5.09
CA ARG A 274 -6.17 -5.30 6.46
C ARG A 274 -7.02 -6.55 6.53
N TYR A 275 -7.60 -6.99 5.42
CA TYR A 275 -8.60 -8.04 5.43
C TYR A 275 -7.95 -9.42 5.62
N GLU A 276 -8.29 -10.08 6.73
CA GLU A 276 -7.80 -11.42 7.11
C GLU A 276 -8.92 -12.49 7.15
N GLY A 277 -10.13 -12.17 6.70
CA GLY A 277 -11.25 -13.12 6.69
C GLY A 277 -11.22 -14.14 5.54
N PHE A 278 -12.37 -14.75 5.26
CA PHE A 278 -12.52 -15.76 4.21
C PHE A 278 -12.08 -15.28 2.83
N TRP A 279 -11.46 -16.16 2.05
CA TRP A 279 -10.86 -15.85 0.75
C TRP A 279 -11.90 -15.39 -0.28
N GLU A 280 -13.14 -15.88 -0.23
CA GLU A 280 -14.24 -15.53 -1.12
C GLU A 280 -14.50 -14.03 -1.08
N PHE A 281 -14.59 -13.48 0.14
CA PHE A 281 -14.80 -12.05 0.35
C PHE A 281 -13.55 -11.24 0.00
N LYS A 282 -12.35 -11.81 0.14
CA LYS A 282 -11.12 -11.16 -0.32
C LYS A 282 -11.15 -11.00 -1.84
N VAL A 283 -11.46 -12.06 -2.58
CA VAL A 283 -11.61 -12.05 -4.04
C VAL A 283 -12.70 -11.05 -4.43
N LEU A 284 -13.89 -11.17 -3.84
CA LEU A 284 -15.02 -10.28 -4.13
C LEU A 284 -14.64 -8.81 -3.87
N GLY A 285 -14.03 -8.52 -2.73
CA GLY A 285 -13.60 -7.17 -2.36
C GLY A 285 -12.64 -6.56 -3.37
N TYR A 286 -11.61 -7.29 -3.81
CA TYR A 286 -10.66 -6.81 -4.81
C TYR A 286 -11.27 -6.70 -6.22
N VAL A 287 -12.15 -7.63 -6.62
CA VAL A 287 -12.81 -7.56 -7.94
C VAL A 287 -13.83 -6.42 -7.99
N SER A 288 -14.61 -6.23 -6.92
CA SER A 288 -15.53 -5.09 -6.79
C SER A 288 -14.79 -3.76 -6.78
N LEU A 289 -13.62 -3.70 -6.11
CA LEU A 289 -12.76 -2.52 -6.12
C LEU A 289 -12.19 -2.25 -7.53
N LEU A 290 -11.77 -3.30 -8.24
CA LEU A 290 -11.31 -3.20 -9.63
C LEU A 290 -12.44 -2.68 -10.54
N ASP A 291 -13.65 -3.22 -10.44
CA ASP A 291 -14.82 -2.80 -11.22
C ASP A 291 -15.21 -1.34 -10.95
N GLU A 292 -15.22 -0.94 -9.68
CA GLU A 292 -15.46 0.45 -9.28
C GLU A 292 -14.43 1.39 -9.91
N TYR A 293 -13.13 1.07 -9.76
CA TYR A 293 -12.05 1.91 -10.29
C TYR A 293 -12.17 2.09 -11.81
N VAL A 294 -12.31 1.01 -12.57
CA VAL A 294 -12.38 1.10 -14.03
C VAL A 294 -13.68 1.75 -14.51
N SER A 295 -14.76 1.66 -13.73
CA SER A 295 -16.01 2.38 -13.98
C SER A 295 -15.83 3.88 -13.80
N THR A 296 -15.32 4.32 -12.66
CA THR A 296 -15.04 5.75 -12.42
C THR A 296 -14.01 6.29 -13.43
N TYR A 297 -12.99 5.50 -13.78
CA TYR A 297 -12.00 5.89 -14.80
C TYR A 297 -12.65 6.12 -16.17
N ALA A 298 -13.48 5.18 -16.63
CA ALA A 298 -14.21 5.31 -17.89
C ALA A 298 -15.17 6.51 -17.89
N GLU A 299 -15.80 6.80 -16.74
CA GLU A 299 -16.67 7.97 -16.60
C GLU A 299 -15.90 9.29 -16.71
N ILE A 300 -14.77 9.42 -16.03
CA ILE A 300 -13.90 10.61 -16.09
C ILE A 300 -13.36 10.81 -17.51
N ALA A 301 -13.00 9.72 -18.20
CA ALA A 301 -12.55 9.73 -19.58
C ALA A 301 -13.67 9.98 -20.61
N ASN A 302 -14.93 10.18 -20.18
CA ASN A 302 -16.11 10.27 -21.03
C ASN A 302 -16.33 9.06 -21.95
N GLN A 303 -15.76 7.91 -21.61
CA GLN A 303 -15.83 6.67 -22.36
C GLN A 303 -16.91 5.75 -21.77
N LYS A 304 -18.17 6.20 -21.77
CA LYS A 304 -19.28 5.48 -21.09
C LYS A 304 -19.96 4.43 -21.97
N VAL A 305 -19.96 4.63 -23.29
CA VAL A 305 -20.75 3.83 -24.21
C VAL A 305 -19.89 3.25 -25.34
N THR A 306 -20.27 2.06 -25.78
CA THR A 306 -19.75 1.45 -27.00
C THR A 306 -20.89 1.09 -27.94
N LYS A 307 -20.56 0.98 -29.22
CA LYS A 307 -21.42 0.41 -30.24
C LYS A 307 -21.10 -1.07 -30.34
N ALA A 308 -21.97 -1.91 -29.79
CA ALA A 308 -21.81 -3.35 -29.84
C ALA A 308 -22.71 -3.95 -30.91
N GLU A 309 -22.13 -4.68 -31.85
CA GLU A 309 -22.91 -5.53 -32.74
C GLU A 309 -23.60 -6.63 -31.96
N ASN A 310 -24.92 -6.70 -32.06
CA ASN A 310 -25.67 -7.86 -31.57
C ASN A 310 -25.29 -9.09 -32.41
N LYS A 311 -25.30 -10.29 -31.80
CA LYS A 311 -25.19 -11.59 -32.51
C LYS A 311 -26.08 -11.67 -33.76
N LYS A 312 -27.27 -11.04 -33.73
CA LYS A 312 -28.18 -10.96 -34.89
C LYS A 312 -27.59 -10.17 -36.06
N VAL A 313 -26.91 -9.05 -35.80
CA VAL A 313 -26.22 -8.22 -36.81
C VAL A 313 -25.07 -9.00 -37.43
N LYS A 314 -24.22 -9.61 -36.59
CA LYS A 314 -23.11 -10.44 -37.07
C LYS A 314 -23.60 -11.61 -37.94
N LYS A 315 -24.63 -12.32 -37.48
CA LYS A 315 -25.27 -13.39 -38.25
C LYS A 315 -25.87 -12.88 -39.56
N PHE A 316 -26.48 -11.69 -39.56
CA PHE A 316 -27.00 -11.07 -40.79
C PHE A 316 -25.87 -10.79 -41.80
N LYS A 317 -24.76 -10.19 -41.37
CA LYS A 317 -23.57 -9.95 -42.21
C LYS A 317 -22.98 -11.23 -42.78
N GLU A 318 -22.94 -12.30 -41.98
CA GLU A 318 -22.50 -13.63 -42.43
C GLU A 318 -23.47 -14.23 -43.45
N GLN A 319 -24.79 -14.07 -43.27
CA GLN A 319 -25.80 -14.59 -44.19
C GLN A 319 -25.83 -13.83 -45.53
N ILE A 320 -25.53 -12.52 -45.55
CA ILE A 320 -25.37 -11.75 -46.79
C ILE A 320 -24.30 -12.38 -47.70
N LYS A 321 -23.19 -12.84 -47.10
CA LYS A 321 -22.08 -13.46 -47.83
C LYS A 321 -22.44 -14.83 -48.43
N LEU A 322 -23.54 -15.44 -48.00
CA LEU A 322 -24.03 -16.76 -48.42
C LEU A 322 -25.20 -16.68 -49.41
N LEU A 323 -25.57 -15.48 -49.88
CA LEU A 323 -26.67 -15.30 -50.81
C LEU A 323 -26.39 -16.02 -52.15
N LYS A 324 -27.41 -16.71 -52.67
CA LYS A 324 -27.34 -17.45 -53.94
C LYS A 324 -27.00 -16.56 -55.14
N THR A 325 -27.39 -15.29 -55.08
CA THR A 325 -27.01 -14.27 -56.03
C THR A 325 -26.06 -13.31 -55.31
N PRO A 326 -24.77 -13.30 -55.65
CA PRO A 326 -23.79 -12.47 -54.97
C PRO A 326 -24.11 -10.99 -55.20
N LEU A 327 -24.19 -10.24 -54.10
CA LEU A 327 -24.24 -8.78 -54.14
C LEU A 327 -22.85 -8.23 -54.49
N ASP A 328 -22.79 -7.08 -55.13
CA ASP A 328 -21.52 -6.39 -55.33
C ASP A 328 -21.00 -5.78 -54.00
N LYS A 329 -19.72 -5.37 -53.98
CA LYS A 329 -19.08 -4.85 -52.77
C LYS A 329 -19.73 -3.57 -52.24
N ALA A 330 -20.32 -2.74 -53.10
CA ALA A 330 -20.98 -1.51 -52.69
C ALA A 330 -22.33 -1.83 -52.01
N GLN A 331 -23.11 -2.74 -52.60
CA GLN A 331 -24.37 -3.22 -52.05
C GLN A 331 -24.20 -3.92 -50.70
N ILE A 332 -23.15 -4.73 -50.53
CA ILE A 332 -22.82 -5.35 -49.23
C ILE A 332 -22.55 -4.26 -48.19
N LYS A 333 -21.72 -3.27 -48.54
CA LYS A 333 -21.36 -2.18 -47.62
C LYS A 333 -22.57 -1.31 -47.24
N ASP A 334 -23.47 -1.05 -48.18
CA ASP A 334 -24.70 -0.29 -47.92
C ASP A 334 -25.66 -1.07 -47.01
N MET A 335 -25.81 -2.38 -47.22
CA MET A 335 -26.61 -3.24 -46.33
C MET A 335 -25.99 -3.37 -44.94
N GLU A 336 -24.66 -3.50 -44.85
CA GLU A 336 -23.94 -3.53 -43.57
C GLU A 336 -24.16 -2.21 -42.80
N SER A 337 -24.04 -1.07 -43.48
CA SER A 337 -24.30 0.27 -42.92
C SER A 337 -25.75 0.43 -42.45
N LEU A 338 -26.73 -0.03 -43.25
CA LEU A 338 -28.15 0.06 -42.90
C LEU A 338 -28.46 -0.78 -41.65
N VAL A 339 -27.97 -2.01 -41.59
CA VAL A 339 -28.19 -2.88 -40.43
C VAL A 339 -27.45 -2.39 -39.20
N GLU A 340 -26.25 -1.82 -39.35
CA GLU A 340 -25.57 -1.14 -38.25
C GLU A 340 -26.42 0.03 -37.73
N SER A 341 -26.96 0.88 -38.61
CA SER A 341 -27.75 2.05 -38.21
C SER A 341 -29.05 1.71 -37.46
N ILE A 342 -29.65 0.56 -37.74
CA ILE A 342 -30.95 0.13 -37.17
C ILE A 342 -30.74 -0.70 -35.90
N PHE A 343 -29.73 -1.57 -35.88
CA PHE A 343 -29.62 -2.62 -34.87
C PHE A 343 -28.38 -2.50 -33.96
N VAL A 344 -27.43 -1.60 -34.26
CA VAL A 344 -26.32 -1.29 -33.37
C VAL A 344 -26.72 -0.11 -32.49
N THR A 345 -27.27 -0.44 -31.32
CA THR A 345 -27.60 0.55 -30.29
C THR A 345 -26.40 0.78 -29.38
N SER A 346 -26.18 2.04 -29.00
CA SER A 346 -25.24 2.39 -27.94
C SER A 346 -25.63 1.67 -26.65
N ARG A 347 -24.66 1.01 -26.01
CA ARG A 347 -24.82 0.44 -24.68
C ARG A 347 -23.68 0.87 -23.78
N GLU A 348 -23.89 0.77 -22.47
CA GLU A 348 -22.82 0.95 -21.49
C GLU A 348 -21.72 -0.09 -21.67
N LEU A 349 -20.49 0.31 -21.37
CA LEU A 349 -19.35 -0.61 -21.34
C LEU A 349 -19.56 -1.68 -20.26
N THR A 350 -19.24 -2.93 -20.59
CA THR A 350 -19.14 -4.02 -19.62
C THR A 350 -17.91 -3.84 -18.74
N PHE A 351 -17.88 -4.53 -17.59
CA PHE A 351 -16.69 -4.58 -16.73
C PHE A 351 -15.41 -4.95 -17.51
N ARG A 352 -15.49 -5.93 -18.41
CA ARG A 352 -14.36 -6.33 -19.26
C ARG A 352 -13.88 -5.19 -20.15
N GLU A 353 -14.78 -4.49 -20.82
CA GLU A 353 -14.40 -3.40 -21.74
C GLU A 353 -13.83 -2.19 -20.99
N LYS A 354 -14.38 -1.87 -19.80
CA LYS A 354 -13.82 -0.83 -18.92
C LYS A 354 -12.42 -1.20 -18.45
N TYR A 355 -12.23 -2.46 -18.06
CA TYR A 355 -10.92 -3.00 -17.68
C TYR A 355 -9.92 -2.95 -18.83
N ASP A 356 -10.29 -3.43 -20.02
CA ASP A 356 -9.43 -3.43 -21.20
C ASP A 356 -9.04 -2.00 -21.59
N TYR A 357 -9.97 -1.04 -21.47
CA TYR A 357 -9.69 0.38 -21.69
C TYR A 357 -8.67 0.93 -20.68
N ALA A 358 -8.87 0.73 -19.37
CA ALA A 358 -7.92 1.17 -18.35
C ALA A 358 -6.54 0.49 -18.51
N LYS A 359 -6.52 -0.80 -18.84
CA LYS A 359 -5.31 -1.58 -19.15
C LYS A 359 -4.58 -1.02 -20.37
N SER A 360 -5.29 -0.60 -21.42
CA SER A 360 -4.69 -0.05 -22.64
C SER A 360 -3.95 1.28 -22.43
N LEU A 361 -4.30 2.00 -21.37
CA LEU A 361 -3.65 3.25 -20.96
C LEU A 361 -2.62 3.06 -19.85
N THR A 362 -2.53 1.83 -19.33
CA THR A 362 -1.51 1.45 -18.34
C THR A 362 -0.20 1.17 -19.06
N ASP A 363 0.91 1.57 -18.44
CA ASP A 363 2.24 1.34 -19.00
C ASP A 363 2.46 -0.14 -19.36
N GLU A 364 2.89 -0.39 -20.60
CA GLU A 364 3.02 -1.75 -21.14
C GLU A 364 4.03 -2.58 -20.34
N ASN A 365 5.11 -1.98 -19.85
CA ASN A 365 6.10 -2.68 -19.05
C ASN A 365 5.54 -3.10 -17.70
N ILE A 366 4.76 -2.23 -17.07
CA ILE A 366 4.09 -2.55 -15.81
C ILE A 366 3.05 -3.66 -16.01
N CYS A 367 2.25 -3.59 -17.08
CA CYS A 367 1.32 -4.67 -17.45
C CYS A 367 2.05 -6.01 -17.62
N LYS A 368 3.22 -6.03 -18.28
CA LYS A 368 4.06 -7.23 -18.44
C LYS A 368 4.60 -7.74 -17.10
N VAL A 369 5.09 -6.86 -16.22
CA VAL A 369 5.57 -7.25 -14.88
C VAL A 369 4.45 -7.90 -14.06
N ILE A 370 3.28 -7.27 -14.01
CA ILE A 370 2.13 -7.77 -13.23
C ILE A 370 1.60 -9.08 -13.83
N ASN A 371 1.63 -9.19 -15.17
CA ASN A 371 1.25 -10.38 -15.92
C ASN A 371 -0.16 -10.88 -15.59
N LEU A 372 -1.14 -9.96 -15.48
CA LEU A 372 -2.54 -10.32 -15.30
C LEU A 372 -3.15 -10.71 -16.67
N THR A 373 -3.36 -12.01 -16.85
CA THR A 373 -3.79 -12.59 -18.14
C THR A 373 -5.29 -12.46 -18.35
N ASP A 374 -5.75 -12.72 -19.58
CA ASP A 374 -7.17 -12.72 -19.90
C ASP A 374 -7.92 -13.90 -19.25
N ASP A 375 -7.23 -15.02 -19.05
CA ASP A 375 -7.75 -16.18 -18.32
C ASP A 375 -7.87 -15.86 -16.83
N ASP A 376 -6.87 -15.20 -16.25
CA ASP A 376 -6.92 -14.70 -14.86
C ASP A 376 -8.15 -13.80 -14.66
N PHE A 377 -8.37 -12.84 -15.58
CA PHE A 377 -9.52 -11.93 -15.55
C PHE A 377 -10.85 -12.69 -15.71
N SER A 378 -10.92 -13.65 -16.62
CA SER A 378 -12.13 -14.42 -16.88
C SER A 378 -12.52 -15.28 -15.67
N LEU A 379 -11.53 -15.85 -14.98
CA LEU A 379 -11.70 -16.62 -13.76
C LEU A 379 -12.26 -15.76 -12.62
N ILE A 380 -11.65 -14.62 -12.32
CA ILE A 380 -12.13 -13.74 -11.23
C ILE A 380 -13.51 -13.14 -11.50
N LYS A 381 -13.80 -12.81 -12.76
CA LYS A 381 -15.12 -12.31 -13.17
C LYS A 381 -16.17 -13.40 -12.96
N ARG A 382 -15.89 -14.64 -13.37
CA ARG A 382 -16.80 -15.77 -13.17
C ARG A 382 -17.10 -16.01 -11.69
N ILE A 383 -16.08 -15.92 -10.83
CA ILE A 383 -16.25 -16.06 -9.37
C ILE A 383 -17.12 -14.94 -8.82
N ARG A 384 -16.84 -13.68 -9.17
CA ARG A 384 -17.65 -12.52 -8.77
C ARG A 384 -19.11 -12.67 -9.21
N ASP A 385 -19.35 -13.05 -10.46
CA ASP A 385 -20.70 -13.22 -11.00
C ASP A 385 -21.46 -14.33 -10.24
N LYS A 386 -20.83 -15.48 -9.96
CA LYS A 386 -21.45 -16.57 -9.18
C LYS A 386 -21.78 -16.15 -7.75
N ILE A 387 -20.83 -15.52 -7.05
CA ILE A 387 -21.03 -15.05 -5.67
C ILE A 387 -22.14 -13.99 -5.61
N ALA A 388 -22.16 -13.04 -6.54
CA ALA A 388 -23.20 -12.00 -6.62
C ALA A 388 -24.60 -12.58 -6.85
N HIS A 389 -24.71 -13.74 -7.48
CA HIS A 389 -25.96 -14.48 -7.65
C HIS A 389 -26.25 -15.50 -6.52
N GLY A 390 -25.53 -15.41 -5.39
CA GLY A 390 -25.71 -16.30 -4.23
C GLY A 390 -25.36 -17.76 -4.50
N SER A 391 -24.65 -18.04 -5.60
CA SER A 391 -24.25 -19.38 -6.00
C SER A 391 -22.83 -19.68 -5.51
N ALA A 392 -22.60 -20.91 -5.05
CA ALA A 392 -21.25 -21.35 -4.73
C ALA A 392 -20.39 -21.38 -6.00
N PRO A 393 -19.23 -20.70 -6.04
CA PRO A 393 -18.32 -20.85 -7.15
C PRO A 393 -17.80 -22.28 -7.20
N ASP A 394 -18.16 -23.01 -8.25
CA ASP A 394 -17.55 -24.30 -8.54
C ASP A 394 -16.06 -24.10 -8.83
N LEU A 395 -15.21 -24.64 -7.94
CA LEU A 395 -13.75 -24.59 -7.97
C LEU A 395 -13.16 -25.98 -8.24
N SER A 396 -13.93 -26.95 -8.75
CA SER A 396 -13.42 -28.31 -9.03
C SER A 396 -12.11 -28.31 -9.82
N ASP A 397 -11.95 -27.29 -10.67
CA ASP A 397 -10.84 -27.16 -11.62
C ASP A 397 -9.90 -25.98 -11.28
N THR A 398 -10.06 -25.30 -10.14
CA THR A 398 -9.25 -24.12 -9.78
C THR A 398 -8.70 -24.24 -8.38
N SER A 399 -7.37 -24.19 -8.23
CA SER A 399 -6.73 -24.26 -6.92
C SER A 399 -6.86 -22.93 -6.16
N TYR A 400 -6.96 -23.00 -4.83
CA TYR A 400 -6.90 -21.80 -3.99
C TYR A 400 -5.59 -21.00 -4.15
N GLN A 401 -4.50 -21.69 -4.47
CA GLN A 401 -3.20 -21.05 -4.71
C GLN A 401 -3.23 -20.16 -5.95
N GLU A 402 -3.84 -20.63 -7.04
CA GLU A 402 -4.02 -19.87 -8.27
C GLU A 402 -4.85 -18.60 -8.02
N LEU A 403 -5.95 -18.72 -7.27
CA LEU A 403 -6.77 -17.57 -6.88
C LEU A 403 -6.00 -16.55 -6.06
N HIS A 404 -5.19 -17.01 -5.11
CA HIS A 404 -4.35 -16.11 -4.31
C HIS A 404 -3.37 -15.33 -5.18
N VAL A 405 -2.71 -16.00 -6.12
CA VAL A 405 -1.78 -15.37 -7.08
C VAL A 405 -2.49 -14.29 -7.89
N ILE A 406 -3.68 -14.57 -8.40
CA ILE A 406 -4.45 -13.60 -9.20
C ILE A 406 -4.89 -12.41 -8.35
N VAL A 407 -5.37 -12.64 -7.12
CA VAL A 407 -5.74 -11.55 -6.20
C VAL A 407 -4.54 -10.66 -5.89
N GLU A 408 -3.35 -11.22 -5.71
CA GLU A 408 -2.14 -10.44 -5.50
C GLU A 408 -1.73 -9.65 -6.75
N LYS A 409 -1.93 -10.18 -7.96
CA LYS A 409 -1.73 -9.42 -9.21
C LYS A 409 -2.70 -8.24 -9.30
N ILE A 410 -3.98 -8.44 -8.96
CA ILE A 410 -4.98 -7.35 -8.90
C ILE A 410 -4.57 -6.32 -7.84
N THR A 411 -4.15 -6.79 -6.66
CA THR A 411 -3.70 -5.89 -5.58
C THR A 411 -2.55 -5.02 -6.05
N LEU A 412 -1.56 -5.60 -6.74
CA LEU A 412 -0.42 -4.88 -7.29
C LEU A 412 -0.84 -3.90 -8.39
N LEU A 413 -1.75 -4.27 -9.29
CA LEU A 413 -2.31 -3.38 -10.31
C LEU A 413 -3.04 -2.18 -9.69
N MET A 414 -3.90 -2.43 -8.69
CA MET A 414 -4.58 -1.36 -7.96
C MET A 414 -3.59 -0.45 -7.22
N THR A 415 -2.51 -1.02 -6.68
CA THR A 415 -1.45 -0.26 -6.01
C THR A 415 -0.67 0.60 -7.01
N TYR A 416 -0.38 0.07 -8.19
CA TYR A 416 0.23 0.83 -9.29
C TYR A 416 -0.65 2.01 -9.70
N TRP A 417 -1.95 1.80 -9.90
CA TRP A 417 -2.86 2.88 -10.27
C TRP A 417 -3.00 3.93 -9.15
N ALA A 418 -2.97 3.52 -7.88
CA ALA A 418 -2.91 4.46 -6.77
C ALA A 418 -1.62 5.29 -6.81
N HIS A 419 -0.47 4.68 -7.04
CA HIS A 419 0.81 5.40 -7.17
C HIS A 419 0.83 6.33 -8.39
N SER A 420 0.29 5.90 -9.52
CA SER A 420 0.15 6.73 -10.72
C SER A 420 -0.74 7.96 -10.45
N ASP A 421 -1.84 7.79 -9.74
CA ASP A 421 -2.72 8.88 -9.31
C ASP A 421 -2.02 9.86 -8.36
N LEU A 422 -1.16 9.35 -7.46
CA LEU A 422 -0.28 10.13 -6.60
C LEU A 422 0.92 10.77 -7.33
N GLY A 423 1.07 10.55 -8.65
CA GLY A 423 2.09 11.19 -9.49
C GLY A 423 3.40 10.43 -9.65
N PHE A 424 3.45 9.14 -9.30
CA PHE A 424 4.62 8.30 -9.52
C PHE A 424 4.73 7.93 -10.99
N SER A 425 5.96 7.95 -11.52
CA SER A 425 6.23 7.41 -12.85
C SER A 425 6.22 5.87 -12.84
N PRO A 426 6.02 5.21 -14.00
CA PRO A 426 6.19 3.76 -14.11
C PRO A 426 7.56 3.28 -13.61
N SER A 427 8.62 4.06 -13.87
CA SER A 427 9.97 3.75 -13.37
C SER A 427 10.10 3.86 -11.86
N ASP A 428 9.50 4.89 -11.23
CA ASP A 428 9.50 5.03 -9.76
C ASP A 428 8.86 3.80 -9.11
N PHE A 429 7.71 3.36 -9.65
CA PHE A 429 6.99 2.19 -9.18
C PHE A 429 7.80 0.90 -9.36
N ALA A 430 8.38 0.68 -10.54
CA ALA A 430 9.17 -0.51 -10.82
C ALA A 430 10.39 -0.61 -9.90
N ILE A 431 11.09 0.50 -9.65
CA ILE A 431 12.21 0.57 -8.70
C ILE A 431 11.74 0.28 -7.28
N ALA A 432 10.64 0.88 -6.82
CA ALA A 432 10.08 0.63 -5.50
C ALA A 432 9.71 -0.86 -5.32
N LEU A 433 9.03 -1.46 -6.30
CA LEU A 433 8.68 -2.87 -6.33
C LEU A 433 9.93 -3.77 -6.34
N LYS A 434 11.01 -3.35 -7.01
CA LYS A 434 12.24 -4.15 -7.14
C LYS A 434 13.00 -4.30 -5.83
N TYR A 435 13.10 -3.22 -5.06
CA TYR A 435 13.99 -3.10 -3.90
C TYR A 435 13.26 -3.15 -2.54
N THR A 436 12.00 -3.60 -2.54
CA THR A 436 11.23 -3.84 -1.31
C THR A 436 11.21 -5.31 -0.92
N HIS A 437 10.92 -5.59 0.36
CA HIS A 437 10.48 -6.91 0.83
C HIS A 437 8.97 -6.94 1.11
N ASN A 438 8.21 -6.01 0.54
CA ASN A 438 6.76 -6.09 0.55
C ASN A 438 6.31 -7.39 -0.13
N ARG A 439 5.27 -8.04 0.44
CA ARG A 439 4.72 -9.31 -0.07
C ARG A 439 4.37 -9.28 -1.56
N LEU A 440 3.96 -8.12 -2.08
CA LEU A 440 3.57 -7.97 -3.48
C LEU A 440 4.74 -8.26 -4.44
N GLN A 441 5.99 -8.00 -4.04
CA GLN A 441 7.19 -8.32 -4.83
C GLN A 441 7.40 -9.84 -4.98
N PHE A 442 6.99 -10.61 -3.97
CA PHE A 442 7.24 -12.03 -3.89
C PHE A 442 6.18 -12.88 -4.58
N ASN A 443 5.10 -12.28 -5.09
CA ASN A 443 4.08 -12.99 -5.86
C ASN A 443 4.72 -13.84 -6.98
N PRO A 444 4.47 -15.17 -7.01
CA PRO A 444 5.11 -16.08 -7.97
C PRO A 444 4.62 -15.88 -9.41
N GLY A 445 3.47 -15.22 -9.62
CA GLY A 445 2.91 -14.94 -10.93
C GLY A 445 3.49 -13.72 -11.64
N LEU A 446 4.40 -12.97 -11.01
CA LEU A 446 5.04 -11.80 -11.62
C LEU A 446 6.13 -12.19 -12.62
N ASP A 447 6.26 -11.41 -13.69
CA ASP A 447 7.41 -11.49 -14.58
C ASP A 447 8.62 -10.77 -13.95
N LYS A 448 9.32 -11.50 -13.09
CA LYS A 448 10.53 -11.02 -12.39
C LYS A 448 11.69 -10.76 -13.35
N ILE A 449 11.70 -11.41 -14.51
CA ILE A 449 12.74 -11.23 -15.54
C ILE A 449 12.53 -9.88 -16.23
N HIS A 450 11.29 -9.60 -16.63
CA HIS A 450 10.95 -8.30 -17.20
C HIS A 450 11.14 -7.17 -16.19
N LEU A 451 10.77 -7.39 -14.91
CA LEU A 451 11.06 -6.41 -13.84
C LEU A 451 12.57 -6.14 -13.74
N ASP A 452 13.40 -7.18 -13.72
CA ASP A 452 14.86 -7.03 -13.68
C ASP A 452 15.41 -6.26 -14.89
N ARG A 453 14.80 -6.45 -16.07
CA ARG A 453 15.15 -5.74 -17.31
C ARG A 453 14.83 -4.27 -17.25
N ILE A 454 13.60 -3.90 -16.88
CA ILE A 454 13.16 -2.50 -16.90
C ILE A 454 13.78 -1.66 -15.78
N THR A 455 14.24 -2.28 -14.70
CA THR A 455 14.96 -1.59 -13.62
C THR A 455 16.48 -1.65 -13.77
N ASN A 456 17.00 -2.25 -14.85
CA ASN A 456 18.43 -2.52 -15.05
C ASN A 456 19.11 -3.16 -13.82
N SER A 457 18.42 -4.07 -13.13
CA SER A 457 18.92 -4.71 -11.90
C SER A 457 19.60 -6.06 -12.15
N ALA A 458 19.66 -6.49 -13.40
CA ALA A 458 20.40 -7.66 -13.86
C ALA A 458 20.99 -7.42 -15.24
N GLU A 459 22.07 -8.14 -15.54
CA GLU A 459 22.62 -8.18 -16.89
C GLU A 459 21.92 -9.25 -17.73
N PHE A 460 21.75 -8.95 -19.03
CA PHE A 460 21.13 -9.86 -20.01
C PHE A 460 22.13 -10.10 -21.13
N ILE A 461 22.57 -11.35 -21.31
CA ILE A 461 23.60 -11.69 -22.27
C ILE A 461 23.13 -12.82 -23.17
N LYS A 462 23.15 -12.57 -24.48
CA LYS A 462 22.86 -13.57 -25.50
C LYS A 462 24.03 -14.55 -25.60
N VAL A 463 23.72 -15.83 -25.56
CA VAL A 463 24.70 -16.92 -25.66
C VAL A 463 24.35 -17.89 -26.79
N SER A 464 25.34 -18.68 -27.20
CA SER A 464 25.10 -19.76 -28.16
C SER A 464 24.18 -20.83 -27.58
N GLU A 465 23.41 -21.49 -28.44
CA GLU A 465 22.51 -22.58 -28.03
C GLU A 465 23.27 -23.71 -27.30
N ASN A 466 24.49 -24.01 -27.75
CA ASN A 466 25.35 -24.98 -27.08
C ASN A 466 25.64 -24.57 -25.62
N LEU A 467 26.09 -23.34 -25.39
CA LEU A 467 26.36 -22.85 -24.03
C LEU A 467 25.09 -22.81 -23.17
N PHE A 468 23.98 -22.36 -23.75
CA PHE A 468 22.69 -22.34 -23.07
C PHE A 468 22.25 -23.74 -22.62
N ASN A 469 22.36 -24.74 -23.50
CA ASN A 469 21.99 -26.12 -23.22
C ASN A 469 22.86 -26.76 -22.12
N ARG A 470 24.13 -26.37 -21.99
CA ARG A 470 24.98 -26.81 -20.87
C ARG A 470 24.42 -26.36 -19.52
N PHE A 471 23.92 -25.13 -19.42
CA PHE A 471 23.26 -24.64 -18.20
C PHE A 471 21.88 -25.27 -18.01
N ALA A 472 21.07 -25.35 -19.08
CA ALA A 472 19.71 -25.90 -19.03
C ALA A 472 19.68 -27.37 -18.57
N SER A 473 20.68 -28.16 -18.97
CA SER A 473 20.84 -29.57 -18.59
C SER A 473 21.46 -29.76 -17.20
N GLY A 474 21.93 -28.71 -16.55
CA GLY A 474 22.65 -28.79 -15.28
C GLY A 474 24.09 -29.28 -15.38
N GLN A 475 24.66 -29.39 -16.59
CA GLN A 475 26.07 -29.77 -16.78
C GLN A 475 27.02 -28.75 -16.12
N VAL A 476 26.64 -27.48 -16.08
CA VAL A 476 27.37 -26.40 -15.41
C VAL A 476 26.50 -25.70 -14.37
N SER A 477 27.13 -25.29 -13.27
CA SER A 477 26.41 -24.70 -12.13
C SER A 477 25.90 -23.29 -12.46
N ILE A 478 24.63 -23.04 -12.13
CA ILE A 478 24.01 -21.71 -12.21
C ILE A 478 24.46 -20.77 -11.07
N VAL A 479 25.25 -21.26 -10.11
CA VAL A 479 25.70 -20.53 -8.93
C VAL A 479 27.20 -20.23 -9.03
N ASN A 480 27.56 -18.95 -8.92
CA ASN A 480 28.95 -18.47 -9.02
C ASN A 480 29.62 -18.94 -10.33
N ALA A 481 28.92 -18.78 -11.46
CA ALA A 481 29.43 -19.19 -12.77
C ALA A 481 30.59 -18.29 -13.20
N CYS A 482 31.60 -18.85 -13.88
CA CYS A 482 32.76 -18.09 -14.35
C CYS A 482 32.84 -18.11 -15.88
N PHE A 483 33.03 -16.93 -16.47
CA PHE A 483 33.08 -16.73 -17.92
C PHE A 483 34.34 -15.99 -18.33
N ILE A 484 34.88 -16.35 -19.49
CA ILE A 484 35.82 -15.50 -20.22
C ILE A 484 35.01 -14.74 -21.27
N GLN A 485 35.21 -13.42 -21.32
CA GLN A 485 34.61 -12.54 -22.31
C GLN A 485 35.65 -12.22 -23.38
N SER A 486 35.40 -12.61 -24.63
CA SER A 486 36.25 -12.25 -25.75
C SER A 486 36.21 -10.75 -26.05
N PRO A 487 37.17 -10.19 -26.81
CA PRO A 487 37.15 -8.79 -27.24
C PRO A 487 35.87 -8.40 -27.99
N GLU A 488 35.22 -9.34 -28.68
CA GLU A 488 33.93 -9.14 -29.36
C GLU A 488 32.72 -9.24 -28.41
N GLY A 489 32.95 -9.37 -27.10
CA GLY A 489 31.93 -9.43 -26.07
C GLY A 489 31.28 -10.81 -25.89
N LYS A 490 31.76 -11.85 -26.57
CA LYS A 490 31.19 -13.20 -26.47
C LYS A 490 31.64 -13.89 -25.18
N LEU A 491 30.69 -14.50 -24.48
CA LEU A 491 31.00 -15.28 -23.27
C LEU A 491 31.26 -16.75 -23.60
N ALA A 492 32.33 -17.28 -23.01
CA ALA A 492 32.62 -18.70 -22.93
C ALA A 492 32.72 -19.12 -21.46
N TYR A 493 32.08 -20.23 -21.08
CA TYR A 493 32.22 -20.76 -19.72
C TYR A 493 33.65 -21.23 -19.47
N SER A 494 34.21 -20.92 -18.29
CA SER A 494 35.57 -21.29 -17.93
C SER A 494 35.62 -22.23 -16.73
N GLU A 495 35.86 -23.51 -17.02
CA GLU A 495 36.10 -24.55 -15.99
C GLU A 495 37.28 -24.15 -15.10
N ARG A 496 38.39 -23.67 -15.70
CA ARG A 496 39.59 -23.24 -14.97
C ARG A 496 39.26 -22.23 -13.86
N HIS A 497 38.53 -21.16 -14.19
CA HIS A 497 38.19 -20.14 -13.21
C HIS A 497 37.17 -20.65 -12.19
N LYS A 498 36.25 -21.54 -12.59
CA LYS A 498 35.33 -22.18 -11.66
C LYS A 498 36.08 -23.05 -10.64
N ASP A 499 37.10 -23.78 -11.07
CA ASP A 499 37.96 -24.57 -10.20
C ASP A 499 38.75 -23.69 -9.22
N MET A 500 39.28 -22.55 -9.69
CA MET A 500 39.94 -21.56 -8.84
C MET A 500 38.98 -21.01 -7.77
N TYR A 501 37.75 -20.68 -8.15
CA TYR A 501 36.69 -20.28 -7.22
C TYR A 501 36.39 -21.37 -6.18
N ASN A 502 36.21 -22.63 -6.64
CA ASN A 502 35.90 -23.76 -5.77
C ASN A 502 37.06 -24.07 -4.80
N ALA A 503 38.31 -23.94 -5.25
CA ALA A 503 39.47 -24.08 -4.39
C ALA A 503 39.50 -22.98 -3.32
N TRP A 504 39.19 -21.75 -3.69
CA TRP A 504 39.15 -20.62 -2.75
C TRP A 504 38.05 -20.75 -1.70
N ILE A 505 36.83 -21.14 -2.07
CA ILE A 505 35.73 -21.26 -1.10
C ILE A 505 35.97 -22.39 -0.09
N ASN A 506 36.66 -23.45 -0.52
CA ASN A 506 37.03 -24.59 0.33
C ASN A 506 38.33 -24.36 1.13
N ASN A 507 39.06 -23.29 0.88
CA ASN A 507 40.30 -22.99 1.60
C ASN A 507 40.01 -22.36 2.97
N GLN A 508 40.18 -23.15 4.04
CA GLN A 508 40.00 -22.71 5.42
C GLN A 508 41.08 -21.73 5.90
N ALA A 509 42.23 -21.67 5.23
CA ALA A 509 43.36 -20.80 5.57
C ALA A 509 43.42 -19.52 4.73
N LYS A 510 42.34 -19.16 4.04
CA LYS A 510 42.32 -17.98 3.16
C LYS A 510 42.54 -16.69 3.96
N THR A 511 43.42 -15.83 3.46
CA THR A 511 43.78 -14.54 4.07
C THR A 511 42.87 -13.40 3.64
N SER A 512 42.09 -13.58 2.56
CA SER A 512 41.15 -12.59 2.03
C SER A 512 39.74 -13.15 1.86
N ASN A 513 38.75 -12.30 2.12
CA ASN A 513 37.33 -12.56 1.90
C ASN A 513 36.86 -12.15 0.49
N TYR A 514 37.73 -11.55 -0.33
CA TYR A 514 37.39 -11.12 -1.69
C TYR A 514 37.64 -12.24 -2.71
N VAL A 515 36.56 -12.80 -3.29
CA VAL A 515 36.63 -13.86 -4.31
C VAL A 515 37.50 -13.46 -5.51
N ILE A 516 37.52 -12.19 -5.90
CA ILE A 516 38.28 -11.70 -7.06
C ILE A 516 39.78 -11.97 -6.95
N GLU A 517 40.34 -12.02 -5.74
CA GLU A 517 41.75 -12.37 -5.51
C GLU A 517 42.04 -13.85 -5.81
N ALA A 518 41.03 -14.72 -5.78
CA ALA A 518 41.17 -16.12 -6.15
C ALA A 518 41.62 -16.31 -7.60
N PHE A 519 41.39 -15.32 -8.47
CA PHE A 519 41.74 -15.36 -9.89
C PHE A 519 43.19 -14.92 -10.18
N GLY A 520 44.00 -14.64 -9.16
CA GLY A 520 45.43 -14.37 -9.31
C GLY A 520 45.71 -13.09 -10.12
N SER A 521 46.57 -13.16 -11.13
CA SER A 521 46.93 -12.03 -12.01
C SER A 521 45.79 -11.54 -12.91
N GLU A 522 44.66 -12.25 -12.95
CA GLU A 522 43.46 -11.88 -13.70
C GLU A 522 42.46 -11.08 -12.84
N SER A 523 42.71 -10.91 -11.55
CA SER A 523 41.81 -10.25 -10.59
C SER A 523 41.35 -8.86 -11.02
N GLU A 524 42.25 -8.05 -11.59
CA GLU A 524 41.95 -6.70 -12.09
C GLU A 524 41.02 -6.69 -13.32
N ARG A 525 40.87 -7.83 -14.00
CA ARG A 525 40.02 -8.00 -15.20
C ARG A 525 38.68 -8.66 -14.88
N VAL A 526 38.41 -8.96 -13.62
CA VAL A 526 37.19 -9.65 -13.20
C VAL A 526 36.11 -8.66 -12.83
N THR A 527 34.94 -8.81 -13.46
CA THR A 527 33.71 -8.14 -13.06
C THR A 527 32.80 -9.15 -12.37
N ALA A 528 32.36 -8.83 -11.15
CA ALA A 528 31.38 -9.63 -10.42
C ALA A 528 29.96 -9.10 -10.70
N VAL A 529 29.10 -9.97 -11.19
CA VAL A 529 27.72 -9.66 -11.56
C VAL A 529 26.77 -10.44 -10.65
N ASN A 530 26.09 -9.76 -9.74
CA ASN A 530 25.22 -10.39 -8.74
C ASN A 530 24.04 -11.16 -9.36
N ARG A 531 23.49 -10.66 -10.47
CA ARG A 531 22.36 -11.28 -11.17
C ARG A 531 22.54 -11.14 -12.68
N LEU A 532 22.55 -12.27 -13.37
CA LEU A 532 22.79 -12.35 -14.80
C LEU A 532 21.81 -13.34 -15.43
N TYR A 533 21.26 -12.99 -16.58
CA TYR A 533 20.39 -13.83 -17.39
C TYR A 533 21.10 -14.21 -18.68
N LEU A 534 21.17 -15.52 -18.94
CA LEU A 534 21.58 -16.06 -20.24
C LEU A 534 20.36 -16.12 -21.14
N GLU A 535 20.46 -15.59 -22.36
CA GLU A 535 19.38 -15.57 -23.34
C GLU A 535 19.73 -16.44 -24.56
N CYS A 536 18.78 -17.29 -24.97
CA CYS A 536 18.84 -18.03 -26.22
C CYS A 536 17.44 -18.06 -26.87
N GLY A 537 17.22 -17.19 -27.86
CA GLY A 537 15.89 -16.94 -28.41
C GLY A 537 14.97 -16.35 -27.33
N GLU A 538 13.81 -16.97 -27.12
CA GLU A 538 12.85 -16.58 -26.06
C GLU A 538 13.13 -17.23 -24.70
N LYS A 539 14.10 -18.16 -24.63
CA LYS A 539 14.43 -18.88 -23.40
C LYS A 539 15.47 -18.10 -22.60
N THR A 540 15.30 -18.14 -21.27
CA THR A 540 16.19 -17.48 -20.33
C THR A 540 16.59 -18.41 -19.18
N ILE A 541 17.83 -18.29 -18.72
CA ILE A 541 18.31 -18.96 -17.50
C ILE A 541 18.90 -17.89 -16.59
N ARG A 542 18.43 -17.88 -15.34
CA ARG A 542 18.96 -17.01 -14.30
C ARG A 542 20.20 -17.63 -13.66
N LEU A 543 21.28 -16.87 -13.58
CA LEU A 543 22.46 -17.19 -12.79
C LEU A 543 22.44 -16.42 -11.47
N HIS A 544 22.93 -17.08 -10.42
CA HIS A 544 23.09 -16.54 -9.07
C HIS A 544 24.56 -16.23 -8.84
N MET A 545 24.95 -14.96 -9.02
CA MET A 545 26.34 -14.51 -9.07
C MET A 545 27.13 -15.09 -10.26
N ALA A 546 27.75 -14.22 -11.05
CA ALA A 546 28.63 -14.60 -12.14
C ALA A 546 29.91 -13.75 -12.12
N TYR A 547 31.02 -14.35 -12.54
CA TYR A 547 32.30 -13.68 -12.68
C TYR A 547 32.67 -13.65 -14.15
N ILE A 548 32.86 -12.45 -14.69
CA ILE A 548 33.24 -12.24 -16.10
C ILE A 548 34.68 -11.74 -16.13
N ILE A 549 35.57 -12.54 -16.69
CA ILE A 549 36.99 -12.24 -16.87
C ILE A 549 37.20 -11.75 -18.30
N LYS A 550 37.68 -10.52 -18.47
CA LYS A 550 37.96 -9.97 -19.80
C LYS A 550 39.24 -10.57 -20.38
N ASP A 551 39.12 -11.16 -21.58
CA ASP A 551 40.25 -11.62 -22.38
C ASP A 551 40.98 -10.42 -23.00
N VAL A 552 42.27 -10.57 -23.28
CA VAL A 552 43.14 -9.49 -23.82
C VAL A 552 43.28 -9.61 -25.33
#